data_AF-X1HN34-F1
#
_entry.id   AF-X1HN34-F1
#
_cell.length_a   1.000
_cell.length_b   1.000
_cell.length_c   1.000
_cell.angle_alpha   90.00
_cell.angle_beta   90.00
_cell.angle_gamma   90.00
#
_symmetry.space_group_name_H-M   'P 1'
#
loop_
_entity.id
_entity.type
_entity.pdbx_description
1 polymer ?
#
loop_
_entity_poly.entity_id
_entity_poly.type
_entity_poly.pdbx_seq_one_letter_code
_entity_poly.pdbx_strand_id
1 'polypeptide(L)'
;MPKGFMERLERRKITTSGFLVYLGVDLDVTKLDFDRVTVCPFLEMGSLDGHLHDPENCYFWIEIPTRHYPTLAPKGKHIIVLAAPAYHDDLANWGLEANGHRGTSYQATKEKVADSLIRQAEKVIPSLSQHILVKEVATPATIARYTLNRGGAGMGWDQTPEEAIKPGQVTPVRQLYLVGQWTYPQGSVPGVVGSGWILANLIKEDRI
;
A
#
# COMPACT_ATOMS: atom_id res chain seq x y z
N MET A 1 -26.51 13.87 -15.21
CA MET A 1 -25.23 13.13 -15.36
C MET A 1 -24.94 12.90 -16.83
N PRO A 2 -23.73 13.19 -17.34
CA PRO A 2 -23.35 12.91 -18.72
C PRO A 2 -23.46 11.42 -19.03
N LYS A 3 -23.88 11.09 -20.24
CA LYS A 3 -23.99 9.70 -20.69
C LYS A 3 -22.61 9.01 -20.59
N GLY A 4 -22.59 7.80 -20.03
CA GLY A 4 -21.38 6.99 -19.86
C GLY A 4 -20.40 7.48 -18.78
N PHE A 5 -20.76 8.44 -17.92
CA PHE A 5 -19.87 8.92 -16.86
C PHE A 5 -19.45 7.79 -15.91
N MET A 6 -20.41 7.01 -15.41
CA MET A 6 -20.14 5.88 -14.50
C MET A 6 -19.32 4.79 -15.19
N GLU A 7 -19.71 4.41 -16.41
CA GLU A 7 -19.00 3.39 -17.18
C GLU A 7 -17.54 3.76 -17.43
N ARG A 8 -17.25 5.05 -17.71
CA ARG A 8 -15.86 5.53 -17.82
C ARG A 8 -15.10 5.40 -16.52
N LEU A 9 -15.71 5.71 -15.37
CA LEU A 9 -15.05 5.57 -14.06
C LEU A 9 -14.80 4.11 -13.69
N GLU A 10 -15.74 3.22 -13.99
CA GLU A 10 -15.64 1.79 -13.67
C GLU A 10 -14.52 1.09 -14.45
N ARG A 11 -14.29 1.51 -15.71
CA ARG A 11 -13.26 0.98 -16.61
C ARG A 11 -11.84 1.47 -16.30
N ARG A 12 -11.70 2.53 -15.50
CA ARG A 12 -10.38 3.07 -15.15
C ARG A 12 -9.57 2.09 -14.32
N LYS A 13 -8.25 2.09 -14.56
CA LYS A 13 -7.30 1.28 -13.80
C LYS A 13 -6.91 1.95 -12.50
N ILE A 14 -6.65 1.14 -11.49
CA ILE A 14 -6.24 1.59 -10.16
C ILE A 14 -4.78 1.23 -9.92
N THR A 15 -4.10 2.00 -9.07
CA THR A 15 -2.73 1.68 -8.67
C THR A 15 -2.68 0.38 -7.86
N THR A 16 -1.47 -0.16 -7.69
CA THR A 16 -1.21 -1.24 -6.74
C THR A 16 -1.73 -0.88 -5.33
N SER A 17 -2.02 -1.93 -4.56
CA SER A 17 -2.13 -1.86 -3.10
C SER A 17 -0.78 -2.28 -2.49
N GLY A 18 -0.80 -2.74 -1.23
CA GLY A 18 0.36 -3.21 -0.52
C GLY A 18 0.11 -4.48 0.29
N PHE A 19 1.17 -5.24 0.48
CA PHE A 19 1.28 -6.25 1.52
C PHE A 19 2.30 -5.75 2.55
N LEU A 20 1.88 -5.64 3.81
CA LEU A 20 2.66 -5.03 4.89
C LEU A 20 2.81 -6.02 6.03
N VAL A 21 4.04 -6.21 6.50
CA VAL A 21 4.37 -6.99 7.70
C VAL A 21 4.95 -6.01 8.73
N TYR A 22 4.18 -5.74 9.77
CA TYR A 22 4.62 -4.93 10.90
C TYR A 22 5.20 -5.84 11.98
N LEU A 23 6.45 -5.61 12.34
CA LEU A 23 7.18 -6.36 13.36
C LEU A 23 7.55 -5.43 14.50
N GLY A 24 7.14 -5.78 15.71
CA GLY A 24 7.75 -5.26 16.93
C GLY A 24 8.87 -6.19 17.35
N VAL A 25 10.10 -5.67 17.47
CA VAL A 25 11.29 -6.48 17.73
C VAL A 25 12.08 -5.98 18.93
N ASP A 26 12.91 -6.84 19.50
CA ASP A 26 13.92 -6.50 20.51
C ASP A 26 15.37 -6.62 20.05
N LEU A 27 15.54 -6.50 18.73
CA LEU A 27 16.82 -6.42 18.06
C LEU A 27 17.39 -5.01 18.14
N ASP A 28 18.69 -4.89 18.41
CA ASP A 28 19.40 -3.61 18.38
C ASP A 28 19.64 -3.15 16.94
N VAL A 29 18.67 -2.41 16.40
CA VAL A 29 18.69 -1.93 15.00
C VAL A 29 19.73 -0.85 14.74
N THR A 30 20.38 -0.31 15.77
CA THR A 30 21.44 0.71 15.63
C THR A 30 22.71 0.13 15.03
N LYS A 31 22.88 -1.20 15.11
CA LYS A 31 23.98 -1.96 14.51
C LYS A 31 23.82 -2.21 13.01
N LEU A 32 22.64 -1.93 12.45
CA LEU A 32 22.40 -2.03 11.01
C LEU A 32 22.94 -0.78 10.31
N ASP A 33 23.48 -0.94 9.12
CA ASP A 33 24.04 0.15 8.31
C ASP A 33 22.99 0.90 7.48
N PHE A 34 21.70 0.58 7.64
CA PHE A 34 20.59 1.23 6.96
C PHE A 34 19.42 1.57 7.89
N ASP A 35 18.72 2.68 7.58
CA ASP A 35 17.39 2.98 8.12
C ASP A 35 16.27 2.39 7.24
N ARG A 36 16.55 2.33 5.93
CA ARG A 36 15.68 1.78 4.89
C ARG A 36 16.51 1.07 3.83
N VAL A 37 16.08 -0.10 3.41
CA VAL A 37 16.72 -0.85 2.32
C VAL A 37 15.67 -1.53 1.45
N THR A 38 15.92 -1.60 0.15
CA THR A 38 15.11 -2.42 -0.77
C THR A 38 15.80 -3.77 -0.94
N VAL A 39 15.03 -4.84 -0.76
CA VAL A 39 15.47 -6.22 -0.99
C VAL A 39 14.90 -6.68 -2.32
N CYS A 40 15.80 -6.99 -3.26
CA CYS A 40 15.48 -7.57 -4.56
C CYS A 40 16.13 -8.94 -4.65
N PRO A 41 15.37 -10.05 -4.48
CA PRO A 41 15.93 -11.40 -4.48
C PRO A 41 16.36 -11.91 -5.87
N PHE A 42 16.09 -11.17 -6.96
CA PHE A 42 16.41 -11.54 -8.34
C PHE A 42 17.57 -10.73 -8.93
N LEU A 43 18.31 -11.36 -9.85
CA LEU A 43 19.47 -10.78 -10.53
C LEU A 43 19.13 -10.12 -11.88
N GLU A 44 18.02 -10.49 -12.50
CA GLU A 44 17.61 -9.97 -13.81
C GLU A 44 16.45 -8.98 -13.67
N MET A 45 16.70 -7.74 -14.05
CA MET A 45 15.72 -6.66 -13.95
C MET A 45 14.52 -6.83 -14.90
N GLY A 46 14.61 -7.74 -15.88
CA GLY A 46 13.54 -8.07 -16.83
C GLY A 46 12.47 -9.03 -16.28
N SER A 47 12.69 -9.65 -15.13
CA SER A 47 11.71 -10.52 -14.44
C SER A 47 10.91 -9.79 -13.35
N LEU A 48 11.10 -8.47 -13.21
CA LEU A 48 10.25 -7.58 -12.42
C LEU A 48 8.87 -7.49 -13.07
N ASP A 49 7.93 -8.35 -12.67
CA ASP A 49 6.51 -8.04 -12.83
C ASP A 49 6.06 -6.95 -11.82
N GLY A 50 6.81 -6.82 -10.72
CA GLY A 50 6.81 -5.67 -9.83
C GLY A 50 5.74 -5.72 -8.73
N HIS A 51 5.15 -6.87 -8.45
CA HIS A 51 4.18 -7.07 -7.39
C HIS A 51 4.16 -8.50 -6.85
N LEU A 52 3.36 -8.75 -5.81
CA LEU A 52 3.42 -9.96 -5.00
C LEU A 52 2.70 -11.17 -5.62
N HIS A 53 3.15 -11.60 -6.81
CA HIS A 53 2.68 -12.82 -7.46
C HIS A 53 3.40 -14.08 -6.97
N ASP A 54 4.69 -13.97 -6.65
CA ASP A 54 5.50 -15.02 -6.02
C ASP A 54 6.20 -14.44 -4.78
N PRO A 55 5.81 -14.86 -3.56
CA PRO A 55 6.45 -14.38 -2.34
C PRO A 55 7.97 -14.61 -2.29
N GLU A 56 8.47 -15.69 -2.90
CA GLU A 56 9.91 -16.00 -2.92
C GLU A 56 10.67 -15.17 -3.96
N ASN A 57 9.96 -14.54 -4.90
CA ASN A 57 10.52 -13.78 -6.00
C ASN A 57 9.81 -12.43 -6.19
N CYS A 58 9.66 -11.67 -5.11
CA CYS A 58 9.12 -10.31 -5.16
C CYS A 58 10.12 -9.31 -4.55
N TYR A 59 10.09 -8.07 -5.03
CA TYR A 59 10.80 -7.00 -4.34
C TYR A 59 9.95 -6.45 -3.21
N PHE A 60 10.61 -6.09 -2.13
CA PHE A 60 10.01 -5.42 -1.00
C PHE A 60 11.03 -4.46 -0.38
N TRP A 61 10.57 -3.55 0.45
CA TRP A 61 11.45 -2.68 1.21
C TRP A 61 11.24 -2.86 2.70
N ILE A 62 12.32 -2.61 3.44
CA ILE A 62 12.39 -2.66 4.88
C ILE A 62 12.51 -1.24 5.40
N GLU A 63 11.64 -0.85 6.33
CA GLU A 63 11.71 0.45 7.00
C GLU A 63 11.81 0.26 8.51
N ILE A 64 12.67 1.06 9.16
CA ILE A 64 12.85 1.04 10.61
C ILE A 64 12.49 2.42 11.18
N PRO A 65 11.19 2.78 11.25
CA PRO A 65 10.77 4.13 11.60
C PRO A 65 11.25 4.58 12.99
N THR A 66 11.43 3.65 13.92
CA THR A 66 11.93 3.93 15.28
C THR A 66 13.38 4.43 15.33
N ARG A 67 14.16 4.35 14.23
CA ARG A 67 15.48 4.98 14.17
C ARG A 67 15.40 6.50 14.05
N HIS A 68 14.40 7.00 13.33
CA HIS A 68 14.13 8.44 13.23
C HIS A 68 13.16 8.93 14.31
N TYR A 69 12.26 8.07 14.77
CA TYR A 69 11.20 8.40 15.71
C TYR A 69 11.19 7.38 16.87
N PRO A 70 12.16 7.45 17.80
CA PRO A 70 12.34 6.43 18.84
C PRO A 70 11.15 6.31 19.80
N THR A 71 10.30 7.33 19.89
CA THR A 71 9.09 7.32 20.73
C THR A 71 7.96 6.44 20.19
N LEU A 72 8.09 5.90 18.96
CA LEU A 72 7.09 4.99 18.38
C LEU A 72 7.12 3.58 19.02
N ALA A 73 8.17 3.24 19.76
CA ALA A 73 8.28 1.96 20.46
C ALA A 73 8.81 2.15 21.90
N PRO A 74 8.56 1.18 22.80
CA PRO A 74 9.21 1.15 24.11
C PRO A 74 10.74 1.16 24.00
N LYS A 75 11.42 1.63 25.05
CA LYS A 75 12.89 1.68 25.10
C LYS A 75 13.50 0.30 24.82
N GLY A 76 14.46 0.25 23.89
CA GLY A 76 15.15 -0.98 23.50
C GLY A 76 14.32 -1.91 22.61
N LYS A 77 13.15 -1.47 22.15
CA LYS A 77 12.31 -2.15 21.17
C LYS A 77 12.20 -1.31 19.91
N HIS A 78 12.00 -1.95 18.78
CA HIS A 78 11.96 -1.28 17.48
C HIS A 78 10.79 -1.78 16.62
N ILE A 79 10.38 -0.93 15.69
CA ILE A 79 9.43 -1.30 14.64
C ILE A 79 10.23 -1.55 13.37
N ILE A 80 9.97 -2.70 12.74
CA ILE A 80 10.44 -3.01 11.40
C ILE A 80 9.21 -3.26 10.54
N VAL A 81 9.12 -2.59 9.40
CA VAL A 81 8.03 -2.77 8.43
C VAL A 81 8.62 -3.37 7.16
N LEU A 82 8.10 -4.53 6.75
CA LEU A 82 8.37 -5.11 5.44
C LEU A 82 7.18 -4.77 4.55
N ALA A 83 7.42 -4.16 3.40
CA ALA A 83 6.38 -3.69 2.53
C ALA A 83 6.64 -4.09 1.07
N ALA A 84 5.67 -4.74 0.45
CA ALA A 84 5.71 -5.16 -0.94
C ALA A 84 4.50 -4.57 -1.69
N PRO A 85 4.65 -4.16 -2.97
CA PRO A 85 3.51 -3.83 -3.80
C PRO A 85 2.69 -5.10 -4.06
N ALA A 86 1.37 -4.98 -3.97
CA ALA A 86 0.50 -6.12 -4.20
C ALA A 86 -0.87 -5.68 -4.71
N TYR A 87 -1.47 -6.42 -5.62
CA TYR A 87 -2.84 -6.21 -6.07
C TYR A 87 -3.83 -7.04 -5.27
N HIS A 88 -5.09 -6.59 -5.27
CA HIS A 88 -6.19 -7.35 -4.69
C HIS A 88 -6.32 -8.76 -5.29
N ASP A 89 -6.05 -8.87 -6.59
CA ASP A 89 -6.20 -10.11 -7.36
C ASP A 89 -4.89 -10.92 -7.44
N ASP A 90 -3.86 -10.52 -6.67
CA ASP A 90 -2.65 -11.32 -6.51
C ASP A 90 -2.93 -12.61 -5.74
N LEU A 91 -2.14 -13.64 -6.06
CA LEU A 91 -2.35 -15.00 -5.57
C LEU A 91 -3.78 -15.46 -5.96
N ALA A 92 -4.29 -16.55 -5.41
CA ALA A 92 -5.70 -16.92 -5.62
C ALA A 92 -6.62 -15.98 -4.80
N ASN A 93 -6.62 -14.68 -5.09
CA ASN A 93 -7.26 -13.59 -4.33
C ASN A 93 -6.96 -13.70 -2.83
N TRP A 94 -5.69 -13.92 -2.49
CA TRP A 94 -5.26 -14.11 -1.10
C TRP A 94 -5.96 -15.25 -0.35
N GLY A 95 -6.62 -16.20 -1.02
CA GLY A 95 -7.41 -17.26 -0.36
C GLY A 95 -8.74 -16.76 0.24
N LEU A 96 -9.26 -15.62 -0.24
CA LEU A 96 -10.59 -15.14 0.11
C LEU A 96 -11.67 -16.10 -0.40
N GLU A 97 -12.70 -16.31 0.41
CA GLU A 97 -13.90 -17.03 -0.02
C GLU A 97 -14.71 -16.16 -1.02
N ALA A 98 -15.63 -16.78 -1.77
CA ALA A 98 -16.40 -16.10 -2.80
C ALA A 98 -17.22 -14.88 -2.30
N ASN A 99 -17.58 -14.86 -1.01
CA ASN A 99 -18.28 -13.77 -0.35
C ASN A 99 -17.33 -12.72 0.27
N GLY A 100 -16.02 -12.83 0.04
CA GLY A 100 -14.99 -11.99 0.66
C GLY A 100 -14.65 -12.35 2.11
N HIS A 101 -15.14 -13.49 2.61
CA HIS A 101 -14.83 -13.96 3.96
C HIS A 101 -13.35 -14.32 4.11
N ARG A 102 -12.79 -13.96 5.26
CA ARG A 102 -11.36 -14.11 5.60
C ARG A 102 -11.15 -15.36 6.45
N GLY A 103 -11.46 -16.50 5.86
CA GLY A 103 -11.38 -17.81 6.49
C GLY A 103 -9.96 -18.33 6.61
N THR A 104 -9.84 -19.64 6.85
CA THR A 104 -8.56 -20.32 7.07
C THR A 104 -7.60 -20.23 5.88
N SER A 105 -8.10 -20.34 4.64
CA SER A 105 -7.26 -20.21 3.44
C SER A 105 -6.63 -18.81 3.32
N TYR A 106 -7.39 -17.78 3.67
CA TYR A 106 -6.90 -16.41 3.71
C TYR A 106 -5.80 -16.22 4.76
N GLN A 107 -6.02 -16.71 5.98
CA GLN A 107 -5.01 -16.61 7.03
C GLN A 107 -3.74 -17.40 6.65
N ALA A 108 -3.88 -18.61 6.11
CA ALA A 108 -2.74 -19.43 5.70
C ALA A 108 -1.91 -18.73 4.60
N THR A 109 -2.56 -18.12 3.61
CA THR A 109 -1.88 -17.41 2.53
C THR A 109 -1.16 -16.17 3.06
N LYS A 110 -1.85 -15.39 3.90
CA LYS A 110 -1.32 -14.20 4.57
C LYS A 110 -0.07 -14.54 5.41
N GLU A 111 -0.11 -15.59 6.22
CA GLU A 111 1.03 -16.02 7.04
C GLU A 111 2.19 -16.55 6.19
N LYS A 112 1.90 -17.38 5.17
CA LYS A 112 2.94 -17.92 4.27
C LYS A 112 3.76 -16.82 3.60
N VAL A 113 3.08 -15.78 3.10
CA VAL A 113 3.74 -14.63 2.46
C VAL A 113 4.58 -13.86 3.48
N ALA A 114 4.02 -13.55 4.66
CA ALA A 114 4.74 -12.82 5.70
C ALA A 114 6.01 -13.56 6.13
N ASP A 115 5.93 -14.87 6.33
CA ASP A 115 7.08 -15.68 6.71
C ASP A 115 8.14 -15.73 5.59
N SER A 116 7.74 -15.69 4.32
CA SER A 116 8.67 -15.57 3.20
C SER A 116 9.44 -14.25 3.23
N LEU A 117 8.74 -13.12 3.41
CA LEU A 117 9.39 -11.81 3.51
C LEU A 117 10.32 -11.73 4.73
N ILE A 118 9.92 -12.29 5.88
CA ILE A 118 10.77 -12.34 7.09
C ILE A 118 12.05 -13.15 6.81
N ARG A 119 11.94 -14.34 6.21
CA ARG A 119 13.12 -15.15 5.85
C ARG A 119 14.07 -14.40 4.91
N GLN A 120 13.53 -13.66 3.95
CA GLN A 120 14.34 -12.87 3.02
C GLN A 120 14.98 -11.66 3.71
N ALA A 121 14.23 -10.97 4.58
CA ALA A 121 14.73 -9.87 5.38
C ALA A 121 15.85 -10.31 6.33
N GLU A 122 15.82 -11.55 6.82
CA GLU A 122 16.85 -12.09 7.71
C GLU A 122 18.24 -12.18 7.05
N LYS A 123 18.31 -12.17 5.70
CA LYS A 123 19.57 -12.09 4.95
C LYS A 123 20.30 -10.76 5.15
N VAL A 124 19.58 -9.69 5.48
CA VAL A 124 20.12 -8.34 5.73
C VAL A 124 19.93 -7.87 7.17
N ILE A 125 19.07 -8.55 7.95
CA ILE A 125 18.89 -8.35 9.40
C ILE A 125 19.09 -9.70 10.09
N PRO A 126 20.33 -10.03 10.48
CA PRO A 126 20.64 -11.33 11.08
C PRO A 126 19.76 -11.64 12.30
N SER A 127 19.31 -12.89 12.40
CA SER A 127 18.47 -13.39 13.50
C SER A 127 17.12 -12.68 13.66
N LEU A 128 16.63 -11.95 12.66
CA LEU A 128 15.37 -11.19 12.74
C LEU A 128 14.22 -12.02 13.33
N SER A 129 14.00 -13.22 12.82
CA SER A 129 12.90 -14.09 13.24
C SER A 129 12.92 -14.44 14.74
N GLN A 130 14.10 -14.51 15.35
CA GLN A 130 14.28 -14.83 16.77
C GLN A 130 13.93 -13.65 17.70
N HIS A 131 13.89 -12.43 17.15
CA HIS A 131 13.68 -11.19 17.90
C HIS A 131 12.27 -10.61 17.72
N ILE A 132 11.36 -11.28 17.00
CA ILE A 132 9.99 -10.81 16.79
C ILE A 132 9.16 -11.05 18.06
N LEU A 133 8.67 -9.97 18.65
CA LEU A 133 7.76 -10.00 19.80
C LEU A 133 6.29 -9.96 19.39
N VAL A 134 6.00 -9.24 18.31
CA VAL A 134 4.67 -9.11 17.74
C VAL A 134 4.76 -8.99 16.23
N LYS A 135 3.83 -9.64 15.53
CA LYS A 135 3.69 -9.62 14.07
C LYS A 135 2.24 -9.28 13.74
N GLU A 136 2.03 -8.22 12.97
CA GLU A 136 0.72 -7.87 12.38
C GLU A 136 0.90 -7.73 10.87
N VAL A 137 -0.05 -8.26 10.10
CA VAL A 137 0.08 -8.30 8.64
C VAL A 137 -1.15 -7.70 7.99
N ALA A 138 -0.95 -6.80 7.02
CA ALA A 138 -2.00 -6.21 6.21
C ALA A 138 -1.86 -6.63 4.74
N THR A 139 -2.97 -7.08 4.18
CA THR A 139 -3.12 -7.43 2.76
C THR A 139 -3.86 -6.31 2.01
N PRO A 140 -3.92 -6.35 0.67
CA PRO A 140 -4.81 -5.48 -0.11
C PRO A 140 -6.27 -5.51 0.37
N ALA A 141 -6.78 -6.69 0.76
CA ALA A 141 -8.11 -6.81 1.35
C ALA A 141 -8.22 -6.08 2.70
N THR A 142 -7.16 -6.12 3.51
CA THR A 142 -7.10 -5.36 4.77
C THR A 142 -7.13 -3.86 4.48
N ILE A 143 -6.31 -3.38 3.56
CA ILE A 143 -6.26 -1.95 3.17
C ILE A 143 -7.62 -1.49 2.62
N ALA A 144 -8.24 -2.27 1.74
CA ALA A 144 -9.57 -1.99 1.20
C ALA A 144 -10.63 -1.84 2.30
N ARG A 145 -10.60 -2.71 3.32
CA ARG A 145 -11.53 -2.64 4.45
C ARG A 145 -11.36 -1.37 5.28
N TYR A 146 -10.13 -0.96 5.57
CA TYR A 146 -9.89 0.20 6.43
C TYR A 146 -10.07 1.53 5.71
N THR A 147 -9.72 1.58 4.43
CA THR A 147 -9.69 2.83 3.66
C THR A 147 -10.91 3.02 2.78
N LEU A 148 -11.69 1.96 2.56
CA LEU A 148 -12.79 1.89 1.60
C LEU A 148 -12.36 2.18 0.15
N ASN A 149 -11.06 2.12 -0.12
CA ASN A 149 -10.53 2.27 -1.47
C ASN A 149 -10.77 1.00 -2.29
N ARG A 150 -11.22 1.18 -3.53
CA ARG A 150 -11.38 0.08 -4.51
C ARG A 150 -10.07 -0.71 -4.60
N GLY A 151 -10.14 -2.02 -4.35
CA GLY A 151 -8.99 -2.93 -4.39
C GLY A 151 -7.86 -2.59 -3.41
N GLY A 152 -8.09 -1.68 -2.45
CA GLY A 152 -7.04 -1.18 -1.55
C GLY A 152 -6.02 -0.26 -2.23
N ALA A 153 -6.37 0.36 -3.37
CA ALA A 153 -5.45 1.21 -4.14
C ALA A 153 -4.78 2.28 -3.26
N GLY A 154 -3.45 2.28 -3.25
CA GLY A 154 -2.65 3.17 -2.39
C GLY A 154 -2.59 4.62 -2.88
N MET A 155 -2.80 4.86 -4.17
CA MET A 155 -2.58 6.17 -4.80
C MET A 155 -3.70 6.52 -5.81
N GLY A 156 -4.86 5.88 -5.67
CA GLY A 156 -6.03 6.12 -6.51
C GLY A 156 -5.92 5.48 -7.90
N TRP A 157 -6.14 6.28 -8.94
CA TRP A 157 -6.06 5.84 -10.34
C TRP A 157 -4.62 5.60 -10.78
N ASP A 158 -4.42 4.61 -11.64
CA ASP A 158 -3.11 4.20 -12.15
C ASP A 158 -2.29 5.38 -12.74
N GLN A 159 -0.98 5.25 -12.81
CA GLN A 159 -0.07 6.31 -13.31
C GLN A 159 0.29 6.13 -14.79
N THR A 160 -0.45 5.30 -15.51
CA THR A 160 -0.25 5.15 -16.96
C THR A 160 -0.66 6.44 -17.70
N PRO A 161 -0.12 6.69 -18.91
CA PRO A 161 -0.51 7.83 -19.72
C PRO A 161 -2.03 7.95 -19.93
N GLU A 162 -2.73 6.81 -20.05
CA GLU A 162 -4.20 6.77 -20.22
C GLU A 162 -4.95 7.29 -18.98
N GLU A 163 -4.36 7.12 -17.79
CA GLU A 163 -4.95 7.55 -16.52
C GLU A 163 -4.40 8.89 -16.04
N ALA A 164 -3.52 9.54 -16.79
CA ALA A 164 -2.91 10.83 -16.43
C ALA A 164 -3.97 11.94 -16.21
N ILE A 165 -5.08 11.90 -16.95
CA ILE A 165 -6.19 12.84 -16.78
C ILE A 165 -7.10 12.33 -15.67
N LYS A 166 -6.89 12.85 -14.46
CA LYS A 166 -7.71 12.55 -13.27
C LYS A 166 -9.04 13.33 -13.29
N PRO A 167 -10.11 12.80 -12.69
CA PRO A 167 -11.34 13.57 -12.47
C PRO A 167 -11.07 14.87 -11.71
N GLY A 168 -11.73 15.96 -12.10
CA GLY A 168 -11.67 17.23 -11.37
C GLY A 168 -12.55 17.24 -10.12
N GLN A 169 -12.50 18.34 -9.37
CA GLN A 169 -13.22 18.51 -8.10
C GLN A 169 -14.73 18.65 -8.30
N VAL A 170 -15.17 19.14 -9.45
CA VAL A 170 -16.58 19.43 -9.74
C VAL A 170 -17.25 18.22 -10.38
N THR A 171 -18.35 17.76 -9.79
CA THR A 171 -19.16 16.70 -10.38
C THR A 171 -20.31 17.28 -11.22
N PRO A 172 -20.95 16.47 -12.08
CA PRO A 172 -22.18 16.88 -12.75
C PRO A 172 -23.40 16.97 -11.84
N VAL A 173 -23.27 16.61 -10.55
CA VAL A 173 -24.32 16.75 -9.55
C VAL A 173 -24.08 18.07 -8.82
N ARG A 174 -25.10 18.93 -8.82
CA ARG A 174 -25.01 20.26 -8.21
C ARG A 174 -24.70 20.15 -6.72
N GLN A 175 -23.75 20.96 -6.25
CA GLN A 175 -23.29 20.99 -4.85
C GLN A 175 -22.70 19.67 -4.34
N LEU A 176 -22.24 18.81 -5.25
CA LEU A 176 -21.45 17.63 -4.92
C LEU A 176 -20.06 17.78 -5.53
N TYR A 177 -19.05 17.73 -4.67
CA TYR A 177 -17.65 17.93 -5.02
C TYR A 177 -16.79 16.75 -4.56
N LEU A 178 -15.67 16.53 -5.22
CA LEU A 178 -14.71 15.45 -4.93
C LEU A 178 -13.38 16.03 -4.46
N VAL A 179 -12.78 15.36 -3.48
CA VAL A 179 -11.42 15.63 -2.99
C VAL A 179 -10.73 14.33 -2.64
N GLY A 180 -9.41 14.35 -2.66
CA GLY A 180 -8.58 13.23 -2.25
C GLY A 180 -7.91 12.52 -3.42
N GLN A 181 -7.43 11.30 -3.19
CA GLN A 181 -6.51 10.62 -4.10
C GLN A 181 -7.15 10.20 -5.44
N TRP A 182 -8.48 10.18 -5.52
CA TRP A 182 -9.23 9.85 -6.73
C TRP A 182 -9.49 11.07 -7.63
N THR A 183 -9.01 12.25 -7.22
CA THR A 183 -9.26 13.53 -7.86
C THR A 183 -7.92 14.19 -8.21
N TYR A 184 -7.93 15.05 -9.22
CA TYR A 184 -6.80 15.92 -9.56
C TYR A 184 -6.26 16.64 -8.30
N PRO A 185 -4.92 16.81 -8.15
CA PRO A 185 -3.86 16.56 -9.13
C PRO A 185 -3.40 15.10 -9.24
N GLN A 186 -3.13 14.42 -8.13
CA GLN A 186 -2.59 13.06 -8.09
C GLN A 186 -2.79 12.47 -6.69
N GLY A 187 -2.70 11.14 -6.56
CA GLY A 187 -2.49 10.48 -5.27
C GLY A 187 -1.16 10.91 -4.61
N SER A 188 -0.96 10.52 -3.35
CA SER A 188 0.09 10.97 -2.39
C SER A 188 -0.41 12.02 -1.40
N VAL A 189 0.30 12.14 -0.28
CA VAL A 189 0.00 13.17 0.75
C VAL A 189 0.01 14.58 0.15
N PRO A 190 1.05 15.05 -0.58
CA PRO A 190 1.00 16.37 -1.22
C PRO A 190 -0.13 16.52 -2.23
N GLY A 191 -0.40 15.48 -3.03
CA GLY A 191 -1.45 15.51 -4.05
C GLY A 191 -2.85 15.64 -3.45
N VAL A 192 -3.13 14.90 -2.38
CA VAL A 192 -4.40 14.97 -1.64
C VAL A 192 -4.58 16.33 -0.97
N VAL A 193 -3.54 16.88 -0.36
CA VAL A 193 -3.56 18.25 0.21
C VAL A 193 -3.85 19.27 -0.89
N GLY A 194 -3.16 19.16 -2.02
CA GLY A 194 -3.40 20.01 -3.19
C GLY A 194 -4.83 19.90 -3.72
N SER A 195 -5.40 18.70 -3.77
CA SER A 195 -6.79 18.46 -4.18
C SER A 195 -7.78 19.23 -3.30
N GLY A 196 -7.60 19.17 -1.98
CA GLY A 196 -8.42 19.92 -1.02
C GLY A 196 -8.23 21.43 -1.15
N TRP A 197 -6.99 21.89 -1.30
CA TRP A 197 -6.68 23.31 -1.51
C TRP A 197 -7.34 23.86 -2.78
N ILE A 198 -7.32 23.12 -3.89
CA ILE A 198 -7.98 23.52 -5.14
C ILE A 198 -9.48 23.68 -4.93
N LEU A 199 -10.16 22.68 -4.34
CA LEU A 199 -11.61 22.79 -4.10
C LEU A 199 -11.94 23.99 -3.21
N ALA A 200 -11.19 24.18 -2.12
CA ALA A 200 -11.43 25.29 -1.18
C ALA A 200 -11.33 26.66 -1.88
N ASN A 201 -10.37 26.85 -2.78
CA ASN A 201 -10.25 28.11 -3.54
C ASN A 201 -11.36 28.26 -4.58
N LEU A 202 -11.77 27.19 -5.27
CA LEU A 202 -12.89 27.26 -6.21
C LEU A 202 -14.18 27.72 -5.52
N ILE A 203 -14.45 27.22 -4.31
CA ILE A 203 -15.61 27.64 -3.50
C ILE A 203 -15.42 29.09 -3.04
N LYS A 204 -14.25 29.44 -2.50
CA LYS A 204 -13.98 30.77 -1.96
C LYS A 204 -14.07 31.88 -3.01
N GLU A 205 -13.68 31.59 -4.24
CA GLU A 205 -13.69 32.53 -5.37
C GLU A 205 -15.05 32.59 -6.10
N ASP A 206 -16.10 31.94 -5.58
CA ASP A 206 -17.42 31.81 -6.21
C ASP A 206 -17.36 31.30 -7.66
N ARG A 207 -16.41 30.38 -7.93
CA ARG A 207 -16.20 29.82 -9.28
C ARG A 207 -17.05 28.59 -9.56
N ILE A 208 -17.67 28.01 -8.53
CA ILE A 208 -18.49 26.78 -8.56
C ILE A 208 -19.58 26.78 -7.50
#